data_AF-A0A0G4LP56-F1
#
_entry.id   AF-A0A0G4LP56-F1
#
_cell.length_a   1.000
_cell.length_b   1.000
_cell.length_c   1.000
_cell.angle_alpha   90.00
_cell.angle_beta   90.00
_cell.angle_gamma   90.00
#
_symmetry.space_group_name_H-M   'P 1'
#
loop_
_entity.id
_entity.type
_entity.pdbx_description
1 polymer ?
#
loop_
_entity_poly.entity_id
_entity_poly.type
_entity_poly.pdbx_seq_one_letter_code
_entity_poly.pdbx_strand_id
1 'polypeptide(L)'
;MLYMHIAIAPEDLEAFAALGLDAKVINEDLGEALAEEGPVSEFYGGKSLDADLEIIPAHASPDENTIEARQAGLPAASWFTAYRPWAEHATFFNQIQAALPSNSEIFNVGQSFQGRTIYGIHLWGPNGKGSRPAIVFHGTVHAREWISAPVVEYITRELAAGYLNNDASVRAWFGKYDFYFIPFVNPDGFVYTQSTNRLWRKNRQTRSGTSCVGTDGNRNWNFNWGLTGGASTNPCDETYKGLAAGDAPEIRALQTFTQGLRTRGVKLFIDWHSYGQYILLPYGYSCSARAPNHSTQMSVAGGFSNAIRAVSGTSFTYGPSCSTLYATTGSSPDYHSGAINAEFSWTVELRPGPNASNGFVLPAGQIAASGAEQWAGIRYVLNTI
;
A
#
# COMPACT_ATOMS: atom_id res chain seq x y z
N MET A 1 -22.51 -12.11 -5.21
CA MET A 1 -23.16 -10.93 -5.82
C MET A 1 -22.29 -9.75 -5.42
N LEU A 2 -21.65 -9.06 -6.38
CA LEU A 2 -20.87 -7.86 -6.06
C LEU A 2 -21.85 -6.70 -5.88
N TYR A 3 -21.85 -6.07 -4.71
CA TYR A 3 -22.53 -4.80 -4.49
C TYR A 3 -21.61 -3.67 -4.97
N MET A 4 -22.20 -2.64 -5.59
CA MET A 4 -21.50 -1.41 -5.91
C MET A 4 -21.73 -0.41 -4.79
N HIS A 5 -20.66 0.09 -4.18
CA HIS A 5 -20.73 1.12 -3.15
C HIS A 5 -20.44 2.48 -3.76
N ILE A 6 -21.31 3.45 -3.49
CA ILE A 6 -21.20 4.81 -3.99
C ILE A 6 -21.51 5.79 -2.86
N ALA A 7 -20.70 6.84 -2.75
CA ALA A 7 -21.00 7.99 -1.90
C ALA A 7 -21.76 9.01 -2.74
N ILE A 8 -22.91 9.46 -2.25
CA ILE A 8 -23.77 10.44 -2.92
C ILE A 8 -23.71 11.73 -2.11
N ALA A 9 -23.47 12.86 -2.77
CA ALA A 9 -23.49 14.16 -2.11
C ALA A 9 -24.92 14.48 -1.63
N PRO A 10 -25.11 15.17 -0.49
CA PRO A 10 -26.45 15.49 0.03
C PRO A 10 -27.36 16.17 -1.00
N GLU A 11 -26.80 17.05 -1.81
CA GLU A 11 -27.50 17.76 -2.89
C GLU A 11 -27.97 16.86 -4.05
N ASP A 12 -27.38 15.69 -4.20
CA ASP A 12 -27.67 14.74 -5.27
C ASP A 12 -28.60 13.58 -4.82
N LEU A 13 -28.96 13.52 -3.53
CA LEU A 13 -29.73 12.39 -2.98
C LEU A 13 -31.09 12.20 -3.65
N GLU A 14 -31.83 13.28 -3.91
CA GLU A 14 -33.13 13.21 -4.58
C GLU A 14 -32.99 12.71 -6.03
N ALA A 15 -31.98 13.22 -6.75
CA ALA A 15 -31.69 12.80 -8.11
C ALA A 15 -31.27 11.32 -8.18
N PHE A 16 -30.45 10.87 -7.22
CA PHE A 16 -30.06 9.46 -7.11
C PHE A 16 -31.26 8.56 -6.78
N ALA A 17 -32.10 8.94 -5.81
CA ALA A 17 -33.30 8.19 -5.47
C ALA A 17 -34.28 8.07 -6.65
N ALA A 18 -34.39 9.12 -7.48
CA ALA A 18 -35.23 9.12 -8.67
C ALA A 18 -34.78 8.11 -9.75
N LEU A 19 -33.56 7.57 -9.69
CA LEU A 19 -33.10 6.51 -10.58
C LEU A 19 -33.82 5.17 -10.35
N GLY A 20 -34.48 4.99 -9.19
CA GLY A 20 -35.26 3.78 -8.87
C GLY A 20 -34.41 2.50 -8.78
N LEU A 21 -33.12 2.64 -8.44
CA LEU A 21 -32.20 1.52 -8.26
C LEU A 21 -32.50 0.77 -6.96
N ASP A 22 -32.31 -0.56 -6.96
CA ASP A 22 -32.29 -1.34 -5.73
C ASP A 22 -31.02 -1.00 -4.93
N ALA A 23 -31.16 -0.12 -3.94
CA ALA A 23 -30.07 0.42 -3.15
C ALA A 23 -30.39 0.35 -1.66
N LYS A 24 -29.35 0.12 -0.85
CA LYS A 24 -29.41 0.12 0.60
C LYS A 24 -28.43 1.16 1.14
N VAL A 25 -28.88 2.00 2.06
CA VAL A 25 -27.99 2.89 2.79
C VAL A 25 -27.14 2.07 3.76
N ILE A 26 -25.81 2.23 3.65
CA ILE A 26 -24.85 1.58 4.54
C ILE A 26 -24.17 2.58 5.47
N ASN A 27 -24.23 3.87 5.17
CA ASN A 27 -23.73 4.95 6.00
C ASN A 27 -24.62 6.19 5.76
N GLU A 28 -25.29 6.64 6.82
CA GLU A 28 -26.22 7.77 6.78
C GLU A 28 -25.49 9.12 6.84
N ASP A 29 -24.37 9.18 7.57
CA ASP A 29 -23.58 10.40 7.76
C ASP A 29 -22.09 10.09 7.67
N LEU A 30 -21.56 10.21 6.45
CA LEU A 30 -20.13 10.06 6.21
C LEU A 30 -19.32 11.19 6.88
N GLY A 31 -19.93 12.37 7.09
CA GLY A 31 -19.30 13.49 7.78
C GLY A 31 -19.01 13.18 9.25
N GLU A 32 -19.93 12.49 9.92
CA GLU A 32 -19.73 11.98 11.29
C GLU A 32 -18.59 10.96 11.33
N ALA A 33 -18.60 9.97 10.44
CA ALA A 33 -17.52 8.97 10.36
C ALA A 33 -16.14 9.60 10.09
N LEU A 34 -16.09 10.66 9.28
CA LEU A 34 -14.88 11.44 9.03
C LEU A 34 -14.39 12.16 10.29
N ALA A 35 -15.30 12.70 11.09
CA ALA A 35 -14.96 13.35 12.36
C ALA A 35 -14.38 12.34 13.38
N GLU A 36 -14.80 11.08 13.34
CA GLU A 36 -14.26 10.00 14.20
C GLU A 36 -12.81 9.62 13.88
N GLU A 37 -12.31 9.90 12.66
CA GLU A 37 -10.88 9.70 12.35
C GLU A 37 -9.96 10.60 13.20
N GLY A 38 -10.55 11.61 13.86
CA GLY A 38 -9.87 12.59 14.67
C GLY A 38 -9.28 13.71 13.81
N PRO A 39 -8.79 14.79 14.44
CA PRO A 39 -8.07 15.83 13.72
C PRO A 39 -6.79 15.22 13.15
N VAL A 40 -6.71 15.09 11.82
CA VAL A 40 -5.41 15.15 11.17
C VAL A 40 -4.99 16.59 11.36
N SER A 41 -4.10 16.86 12.31
CA SER A 41 -3.68 18.22 12.66
C SER A 41 -3.45 19.03 11.38
N GLU A 42 -4.07 20.21 11.27
CA GLU A 42 -3.81 21.13 10.16
C GLU A 42 -2.29 21.31 10.04
N PHE A 43 -1.71 20.86 8.91
CA PHE A 43 -0.34 21.16 8.60
C PHE A 43 -0.25 22.66 8.36
N TYR A 44 0.29 23.40 9.34
CA TYR A 44 0.64 24.81 9.16
C TYR A 44 1.66 24.92 8.03
N GLY A 45 1.17 25.30 6.85
CA GLY A 45 1.99 25.63 5.70
C GLY A 45 3.01 26.71 6.06
N GLY A 46 4.28 26.47 5.72
CA GLY A 46 5.32 27.48 5.90
C GLY A 46 6.76 27.03 5.66
N LYS A 47 7.04 25.73 5.61
CA LYS A 47 8.38 25.23 5.24
C LYS A 47 8.30 24.17 4.15
N SER A 48 9.14 24.34 3.14
CA SER A 48 9.39 23.34 2.09
C SER A 48 9.84 22.04 2.76
N LEU A 49 9.06 20.98 2.62
CA LEU A 49 9.35 19.64 3.15
C LEU A 49 10.68 19.04 2.63
N ASP A 50 11.23 19.57 1.53
CA ASP A 50 12.57 19.18 1.07
C ASP A 50 13.69 19.63 2.04
N ALA A 51 13.42 20.58 2.94
CA ALA A 51 14.39 21.04 3.94
C ALA A 51 14.30 20.27 5.27
N ASP A 52 13.19 19.58 5.54
CA ASP A 52 12.92 18.91 6.83
C ASP A 52 12.80 17.37 6.70
N LEU A 53 12.89 16.80 5.49
CA LEU A 53 13.41 15.43 5.32
C LEU A 53 14.92 15.45 5.62
N GLU A 54 15.30 15.78 6.86
CA GLU A 54 16.57 15.32 7.40
C GLU A 54 16.46 13.79 7.45
N ILE A 55 16.88 13.14 6.37
CA ILE A 55 17.36 11.77 6.42
C ILE A 55 18.57 11.85 7.32
N ILE A 56 18.34 11.72 8.63
CA ILE A 56 19.37 11.84 9.64
C ILE A 56 20.42 10.77 9.29
N PRO A 57 21.67 11.15 8.98
CA PRO A 57 22.73 10.17 8.77
C PRO A 57 22.81 9.28 10.01
N ALA A 58 22.95 7.98 9.82
CA ALA A 58 23.10 7.04 10.93
C ALA A 58 24.34 7.39 11.77
N HIS A 59 24.14 8.19 12.81
CA HIS A 59 25.14 8.50 13.83
C HIS A 59 24.55 8.10 15.17
N ALA A 60 24.52 6.78 15.41
CA ALA A 60 24.28 6.26 16.75
C ALA A 60 25.44 6.73 17.64
N SER A 61 25.11 7.34 18.78
CA SER A 61 26.07 7.62 19.84
C SER A 61 26.75 6.31 20.29
N PRO A 62 28.07 6.27 20.53
CA PRO A 62 28.80 5.05 20.89
C PRO A 62 28.25 4.30 22.11
N ASP A 63 27.54 5.00 23.00
CA ASP A 63 27.01 4.46 24.26
C ASP A 63 25.62 3.78 24.13
N GLU A 64 24.96 3.83 22.96
CA GLU A 64 23.59 3.32 22.70
C GLU A 64 23.54 1.93 22.02
N ASN A 65 24.61 1.14 22.12
CA ASN A 65 24.78 -0.11 21.35
C ASN A 65 24.15 -1.38 21.97
N THR A 66 23.36 -1.29 23.04
CA THR A 66 22.66 -2.48 23.57
C THR A 66 21.44 -2.82 22.70
N ILE A 67 21.14 -4.12 22.59
CA ILE A 67 19.92 -4.59 21.90
C ILE A 67 18.67 -3.98 22.54
N GLU A 68 18.66 -3.82 23.86
CA GLU A 68 17.56 -3.21 24.63
C GLU A 68 17.32 -1.74 24.26
N ALA A 69 18.39 -0.94 24.12
CA ALA A 69 18.27 0.45 23.69
C ALA A 69 17.74 0.56 22.25
N ARG A 70 18.23 -0.29 21.35
CA ARG A 70 17.74 -0.35 19.95
C ARG A 70 16.28 -0.80 19.86
N GLN A 71 15.87 -1.74 20.70
CA GLN A 71 14.46 -2.14 20.81
C GLN A 71 13.57 -1.01 21.32
N ALA A 72 14.03 -0.27 22.34
CA ALA A 72 13.32 0.88 22.88
C ALA A 72 13.21 2.04 21.87
N GLY A 73 14.16 2.14 20.93
CA GLY A 73 14.16 3.12 19.84
C GLY A 73 13.26 2.79 18.65
N LEU A 74 12.68 1.57 18.59
CA LEU A 74 11.69 1.26 17.55
C LEU A 74 10.40 2.07 17.75
N PRO A 75 9.62 2.31 16.68
CA PRO A 75 8.32 2.96 16.79
C PRO A 75 7.44 2.28 17.86
N ALA A 76 6.86 3.06 18.77
CA ALA A 76 6.06 2.53 19.87
C ALA A 76 4.73 1.95 19.37
N ALA A 77 4.09 1.08 20.17
CA ALA A 77 2.77 0.53 19.83
C ALA A 77 1.69 1.63 19.67
N SER A 78 1.85 2.76 20.38
CA SER A 78 1.01 3.96 20.23
C SER A 78 1.14 4.64 18.86
N TRP A 79 2.12 4.26 18.03
CA TRP A 79 2.17 4.69 16.63
C TRP A 79 0.90 4.26 15.87
N PHE A 80 0.38 3.07 16.19
CA PHE A 80 -0.71 2.41 15.47
C PHE A 80 -2.10 2.69 16.08
N THR A 81 -2.26 3.81 16.78
CA THR A 81 -3.54 4.22 17.38
C THR A 81 -4.18 5.43 16.70
N ALA A 82 -3.53 6.01 15.69
CA ALA A 82 -4.00 7.18 14.95
C ALA A 82 -3.46 7.17 13.51
N TYR A 83 -4.21 7.75 12.57
CA TYR A 83 -3.65 8.16 11.29
C TYR A 83 -2.81 9.44 11.48
N ARG A 84 -1.78 9.62 10.64
CA ARG A 84 -0.80 10.70 10.81
C ARG A 84 -0.64 11.51 9.53
N PRO A 85 -0.30 12.82 9.64
CA PRO A 85 0.13 13.62 8.50
C PRO A 85 1.30 12.96 7.76
N TRP A 86 1.31 13.05 6.42
CA TRP A 86 2.37 12.47 5.58
C TRP A 86 3.80 12.75 6.07
N ALA A 87 4.03 13.98 6.55
CA ALA A 87 5.33 14.44 7.03
C ALA A 87 5.83 13.66 8.26
N GLU A 88 4.94 13.19 9.14
CA GLU A 88 5.33 12.47 10.37
C GLU A 88 5.90 11.08 10.07
N HIS A 89 5.48 10.45 8.98
CA HIS A 89 5.87 9.08 8.63
C HIS A 89 7.38 8.93 8.34
N ALA A 90 8.09 10.01 8.03
CA ALA A 90 9.55 9.97 7.94
C ALA A 90 10.20 9.63 9.29
N THR A 91 9.61 10.10 10.41
CA THR A 91 10.07 9.78 11.77
C THR A 91 10.04 8.28 12.04
N PHE A 92 9.02 7.58 11.54
CA PHE A 92 8.90 6.13 11.70
C PHE A 92 10.10 5.41 11.08
N PHE A 93 10.46 5.72 9.83
CA PHE A 93 11.60 5.05 9.19
C PHE A 93 12.95 5.52 9.73
N ASN A 94 13.07 6.78 10.18
CA ASN A 94 14.25 7.24 10.89
C ASN A 94 14.49 6.42 12.17
N GLN A 95 13.43 6.09 12.91
CA GLN A 95 13.50 5.21 14.10
C GLN A 95 13.92 3.78 13.73
N ILE A 96 13.33 3.19 12.68
CA ILE A 96 13.76 1.86 12.20
C ILE A 96 15.24 1.88 11.78
N GLN A 97 15.68 2.91 11.06
CA GLN A 97 17.06 3.03 10.59
C GLN A 97 18.05 3.21 11.74
N ALA A 98 17.70 4.02 12.74
CA ALA A 98 18.49 4.18 13.95
C ALA A 98 18.61 2.87 14.75
N ALA A 99 17.55 2.05 14.77
CA ALA A 99 17.56 0.75 15.43
C ALA A 99 18.35 -0.33 14.66
N LEU A 100 18.43 -0.21 13.32
CA LEU A 100 19.12 -1.15 12.42
C LEU A 100 20.17 -0.47 11.52
N PRO A 101 21.17 0.24 12.07
CA PRO A 101 22.03 1.15 11.30
C PRO A 101 22.93 0.43 10.27
N SER A 102 23.17 -0.87 10.43
CA SER A 102 23.98 -1.69 9.51
C SER A 102 23.15 -2.62 8.61
N ASN A 103 21.84 -2.66 8.82
CA ASN A 103 20.91 -3.60 8.16
C ASN A 103 19.71 -2.86 7.53
N SER A 104 19.78 -1.54 7.42
CA SER A 104 18.71 -0.75 6.83
C SER A 104 19.21 0.56 6.21
N GLU A 105 18.44 1.07 5.26
CA GLU A 105 18.60 2.42 4.71
C GLU A 105 17.24 2.96 4.25
N ILE A 106 17.02 4.26 4.45
CA ILE A 106 15.99 4.99 3.71
C ILE A 106 16.50 5.22 2.28
N PHE A 107 15.64 4.97 1.30
CA PHE A 107 15.95 5.15 -0.11
C PHE A 107 14.87 5.99 -0.82
N ASN A 108 15.29 6.64 -1.90
CA ASN A 108 14.42 7.45 -2.76
C ASN A 108 14.06 6.65 -4.03
N VAL A 109 12.76 6.51 -4.30
CA VAL A 109 12.21 5.89 -5.51
C VAL A 109 12.14 6.90 -6.66
N GLY A 110 11.82 8.15 -6.35
CA GLY A 110 11.68 9.27 -7.26
C GLY A 110 10.82 10.39 -6.68
N GLN A 111 10.29 11.25 -7.52
CA GLN A 111 9.40 12.36 -7.12
C GLN A 111 8.01 12.20 -7.71
N SER A 112 7.02 12.65 -6.94
CA SER A 112 5.64 12.83 -7.37
C SER A 112 5.46 14.06 -8.25
N PHE A 113 4.26 14.25 -8.82
CA PHE A 113 3.96 15.38 -9.68
C PHE A 113 4.22 16.75 -9.04
N GLN A 114 3.91 16.90 -7.75
CA GLN A 114 4.11 18.14 -6.99
C GLN A 114 5.47 18.19 -6.27
N GLY A 115 6.41 17.32 -6.65
CA GLY A 115 7.80 17.36 -6.17
C GLY A 115 8.06 16.63 -4.85
N ARG A 116 7.05 16.04 -4.20
CA ARG A 116 7.28 15.25 -2.97
C ARG A 116 8.07 13.99 -3.27
N THR A 117 9.09 13.72 -2.46
CA THR A 117 9.88 12.50 -2.52
C THR A 117 9.01 11.27 -2.23
N ILE A 118 9.10 10.26 -3.09
CA ILE A 118 8.58 8.92 -2.85
C ILE A 118 9.71 8.12 -2.19
N TYR A 119 9.64 7.96 -0.88
CA TYR A 119 10.66 7.26 -0.10
C TYR A 119 10.16 5.91 0.41
N GLY A 120 11.12 5.05 0.76
CA GLY A 120 10.87 3.79 1.45
C GLY A 120 12.06 3.41 2.32
N ILE A 121 11.94 2.28 3.03
CA ILE A 121 13.04 1.68 3.78
C ILE A 121 13.39 0.32 3.21
N HIS A 122 14.68 0.08 3.03
CA HIS A 122 15.25 -1.17 2.57
C HIS A 122 15.92 -1.85 3.76
N LEU A 123 15.55 -3.10 4.06
CA LEU A 123 16.13 -3.93 5.13
C LEU A 123 16.83 -5.15 4.51
N TRP A 124 18.04 -5.47 5.00
CA TRP A 124 18.81 -6.62 4.51
C TRP A 124 19.47 -7.39 5.65
N GLY A 125 19.77 -8.67 5.41
CA GLY A 125 20.41 -9.56 6.37
C GLY A 125 21.94 -9.59 6.31
N PRO A 126 22.57 -10.62 6.91
CA PRO A 126 24.03 -10.69 7.06
C PRO A 126 24.81 -10.82 5.74
N ASN A 127 24.13 -11.13 4.63
CA ASN A 127 24.74 -11.26 3.31
C ASN A 127 25.06 -9.92 2.65
N GLY A 128 24.66 -8.82 3.29
CA GLY A 128 24.87 -7.46 2.80
C GLY A 128 23.75 -6.96 1.91
N LYS A 129 23.76 -5.64 1.72
CA LYS A 129 22.78 -4.89 0.95
C LYS A 129 22.71 -5.39 -0.50
N GLY A 130 21.51 -5.66 -0.99
CA GLY A 130 21.28 -5.95 -2.40
C GLY A 130 21.66 -7.37 -2.83
N SER A 131 21.88 -8.28 -1.89
CA SER A 131 22.48 -9.60 -2.15
C SER A 131 21.45 -10.71 -2.34
N ARG A 132 20.17 -10.45 -2.00
CA ARG A 132 19.10 -11.44 -2.02
C ARG A 132 17.91 -10.99 -2.88
N PRO A 133 17.07 -11.94 -3.34
CA PRO A 133 15.81 -11.61 -4.01
C PRO A 133 14.95 -10.66 -3.18
N ALA A 134 14.26 -9.75 -3.85
CA ALA A 134 13.49 -8.70 -3.21
C ALA A 134 12.09 -9.17 -2.78
N ILE A 135 11.67 -8.73 -1.59
CA ILE A 135 10.28 -8.65 -1.16
C ILE A 135 9.91 -7.17 -1.20
N VAL A 136 8.87 -6.79 -1.96
CA VAL A 136 8.50 -5.39 -2.19
C VAL A 136 7.06 -5.16 -1.79
N PHE A 137 6.84 -4.34 -0.78
CA PHE A 137 5.52 -3.91 -0.35
C PHE A 137 5.36 -2.42 -0.59
N HIS A 138 4.29 -2.05 -1.26
CA HIS A 138 3.93 -0.64 -1.42
C HIS A 138 2.45 -0.41 -1.12
N GLY A 139 2.13 0.80 -0.68
CA GLY A 139 0.79 1.18 -0.26
C GLY A 139 0.37 2.55 -0.77
N THR A 140 -0.88 2.89 -0.49
CA THR A 140 -1.53 4.16 -0.83
C THR A 140 -1.38 4.56 -2.30
N VAL A 141 -1.36 3.62 -3.26
CA VAL A 141 -1.42 3.99 -4.68
C VAL A 141 -2.74 4.72 -4.97
N HIS A 142 -3.81 4.34 -4.26
CA HIS A 142 -4.99 5.19 -4.08
C HIS A 142 -4.90 5.94 -2.75
N ALA A 143 -5.05 7.26 -2.83
CA ALA A 143 -4.77 8.14 -1.71
C ALA A 143 -5.72 7.98 -0.51
N ARG A 144 -7.01 7.73 -0.75
CA ARG A 144 -8.03 7.58 0.31
C ARG A 144 -7.92 6.32 1.16
N GLU A 145 -7.08 5.36 0.77
CA GLU A 145 -6.98 4.04 1.39
C GLU A 145 -5.98 4.06 2.57
N TRP A 146 -6.25 4.93 3.55
CA TRP A 146 -5.30 5.30 4.61
C TRP A 146 -4.75 4.12 5.41
N ILE A 147 -5.54 3.06 5.62
CA ILE A 147 -5.11 1.87 6.38
C ILE A 147 -3.91 1.14 5.75
N SER A 148 -3.66 1.31 4.45
CA SER A 148 -2.57 0.64 3.74
C SER A 148 -1.19 1.02 4.28
N ALA A 149 -0.90 2.31 4.50
CA ALA A 149 0.39 2.77 4.98
C ALA A 149 0.72 2.26 6.40
N PRO A 150 -0.15 2.41 7.43
CA PRO A 150 0.09 1.86 8.76
C PRO A 150 0.26 0.34 8.79
N VAL A 151 -0.38 -0.42 7.90
CA VAL A 151 -0.17 -1.88 7.81
C VAL A 151 1.23 -2.21 7.28
N VAL A 152 1.69 -1.51 6.24
CA VAL A 152 3.06 -1.64 5.72
C VAL A 152 4.09 -1.29 6.81
N GLU A 153 3.85 -0.21 7.55
CA GLU A 153 4.67 0.19 8.69
C GLU A 153 4.66 -0.85 9.80
N TYR A 154 3.50 -1.39 10.16
CA TYR A 154 3.38 -2.43 11.19
C TYR A 154 4.24 -3.65 10.85
N ILE A 155 4.14 -4.15 9.61
CA ILE A 155 4.95 -5.28 9.15
C ILE A 155 6.45 -4.93 9.19
N THR A 156 6.82 -3.71 8.79
CA THR A 156 8.21 -3.23 8.84
C THR A 156 8.75 -3.26 10.27
N ARG A 157 7.98 -2.73 11.24
CA ARG A 157 8.35 -2.73 12.65
C ARG A 157 8.50 -4.14 13.20
N GLU A 158 7.56 -5.05 12.89
CA GLU A 158 7.60 -6.43 13.40
C GLU A 158 8.81 -7.20 12.86
N LEU A 159 9.20 -6.97 11.59
CA LEU A 159 10.44 -7.51 11.04
C LEU A 159 11.67 -6.94 11.75
N ALA A 160 11.72 -5.63 11.99
CA ALA A 160 12.83 -5.01 12.70
C ALA A 160 12.95 -5.51 14.14
N ALA A 161 11.83 -5.58 14.86
CA ALA A 161 11.75 -6.11 16.22
C ALA A 161 12.19 -7.58 16.27
N GLY A 162 11.66 -8.43 15.39
CA GLY A 162 12.05 -9.84 15.33
C GLY A 162 13.52 -10.04 14.99
N TYR A 163 14.09 -9.20 14.11
CA TYR A 163 15.52 -9.23 13.82
C TYR A 163 16.33 -8.90 15.09
N LEU A 164 16.04 -7.80 15.78
CA LEU A 164 16.72 -7.43 17.03
C LEU A 164 16.58 -8.49 18.13
N ASN A 165 15.41 -9.12 18.23
CA ASN A 165 15.12 -10.20 19.19
C ASN A 165 15.77 -11.54 18.85
N ASN A 166 16.50 -11.63 17.73
CA ASN A 166 17.05 -12.87 17.23
C ASN A 166 15.97 -13.96 17.01
N ASP A 167 14.77 -13.56 16.58
CA ASP A 167 13.71 -14.49 16.19
C ASP A 167 14.23 -15.37 15.03
N ALA A 168 14.20 -16.68 15.22
CA ALA A 168 14.80 -17.63 14.28
C ALA A 168 14.16 -17.55 12.88
N SER A 169 12.85 -17.31 12.79
CA SER A 169 12.14 -17.21 11.52
C SER A 169 12.53 -15.91 10.81
N VAL A 170 12.52 -14.79 11.53
CA VAL A 170 12.89 -13.49 10.96
C VAL A 170 14.34 -13.48 10.50
N ARG A 171 15.26 -14.04 11.28
CA ARG A 171 16.67 -14.20 10.90
C ARG A 171 16.82 -15.06 9.64
N ALA A 172 16.06 -16.15 9.54
CA ALA A 172 16.05 -16.98 8.34
C ALA A 172 15.54 -16.21 7.12
N TRP A 173 14.49 -15.39 7.25
CA TRP A 173 13.97 -14.59 6.14
C TRP A 173 14.96 -13.50 5.69
N PHE A 174 15.61 -12.79 6.62
CA PHE A 174 16.71 -11.85 6.31
C PHE A 174 17.92 -12.57 5.66
N GLY A 175 18.11 -13.85 5.94
CA GLY A 175 19.10 -14.69 5.24
C GLY A 175 18.71 -15.02 3.79
N LYS A 176 17.42 -14.97 3.46
CA LYS A 176 16.87 -15.36 2.15
C LYS A 176 16.49 -14.18 1.27
N TYR A 177 16.13 -13.03 1.84
CA TYR A 177 15.50 -11.91 1.13
C TYR A 177 16.03 -10.55 1.58
N ASP A 178 15.91 -9.58 0.66
CA ASP A 178 15.98 -8.15 0.95
C ASP A 178 14.55 -7.58 0.93
N PHE A 179 14.21 -6.71 1.88
CA PHE A 179 12.85 -6.18 2.02
C PHE A 179 12.80 -4.70 1.67
N TYR A 180 11.84 -4.29 0.85
CA TYR A 180 11.61 -2.91 0.44
C TYR A 180 10.18 -2.52 0.80
N PHE A 181 10.02 -1.50 1.66
CA PHE A 181 8.72 -0.99 2.09
C PHE A 181 8.54 0.45 1.63
N ILE A 182 7.49 0.71 0.85
CA ILE A 182 7.19 2.01 0.24
C ILE A 182 5.72 2.38 0.55
N PRO A 183 5.41 2.85 1.78
CA PRO A 183 4.03 3.01 2.23
C PRO A 183 3.26 4.10 1.47
N PHE A 184 3.97 5.09 0.89
CA PHE A 184 3.36 6.23 0.20
C PHE A 184 3.83 6.36 -1.25
N VAL A 185 3.19 5.66 -2.18
CA VAL A 185 3.53 5.80 -3.61
C VAL A 185 2.77 6.91 -4.34
N ASN A 186 1.73 7.47 -3.70
CA ASN A 186 0.99 8.64 -4.17
C ASN A 186 0.96 9.71 -3.06
N PRO A 187 2.11 10.31 -2.70
CA PRO A 187 2.19 11.26 -1.59
C PRO A 187 1.37 12.53 -1.84
N ASP A 188 1.23 12.96 -3.10
CA ASP A 188 0.43 14.14 -3.44
C ASP A 188 -1.06 13.92 -3.22
N GLY A 189 -1.58 12.78 -3.69
CA GLY A 189 -2.96 12.41 -3.46
C GLY A 189 -3.21 12.23 -1.97
N PHE A 190 -2.30 11.57 -1.24
CA PHE A 190 -2.45 11.36 0.20
C PHE A 190 -2.51 12.68 0.97
N VAL A 191 -1.59 13.63 0.72
CA VAL A 191 -1.68 14.97 1.34
C VAL A 191 -2.98 15.68 0.97
N TYR A 192 -3.44 15.55 -0.27
CA TYR A 192 -4.72 16.14 -0.69
C TYR A 192 -5.93 15.53 0.04
N THR A 193 -5.86 14.26 0.44
CA THR A 193 -6.89 13.65 1.29
C THR A 193 -6.90 14.19 2.71
N GLN A 194 -5.77 14.69 3.20
CA GLN A 194 -5.65 15.26 4.54
C GLN A 194 -6.06 16.73 4.61
N SER A 195 -6.02 17.45 3.49
CA SER A 195 -6.23 18.90 3.46
C SER A 195 -7.42 19.38 2.64
N THR A 196 -7.97 18.57 1.74
CA THR A 196 -9.01 19.06 0.80
C THR A 196 -10.12 18.07 0.52
N ASN A 197 -9.79 16.83 0.10
CA ASN A 197 -10.81 15.85 -0.24
C ASN A 197 -10.39 14.45 0.22
N ARG A 198 -10.92 14.05 1.39
CA ARG A 198 -10.60 12.78 2.05
C ARG A 198 -10.87 11.53 1.21
N LEU A 199 -11.79 11.60 0.24
CA LEU A 199 -12.13 10.48 -0.64
C LEU A 199 -11.39 10.53 -1.99
N TRP A 200 -10.39 11.42 -2.14
CA TRP A 200 -9.57 11.49 -3.34
C TRP A 200 -8.80 10.19 -3.57
N ARG A 201 -8.89 9.64 -4.79
CA ARG A 201 -8.26 8.36 -5.17
C ARG A 201 -6.95 8.56 -5.93
N LYS A 202 -6.99 9.38 -6.99
CA LYS A 202 -5.96 9.46 -8.04
C LYS A 202 -4.68 10.16 -7.58
N ASN A 203 -3.66 10.25 -8.44
CA ASN A 203 -2.57 11.21 -8.22
C ASN A 203 -3.05 12.66 -8.43
N ARG A 204 -2.15 13.65 -8.34
CA ARG A 204 -2.48 15.08 -8.51
C ARG A 204 -1.97 15.70 -9.81
N GLN A 205 -1.62 14.87 -10.79
CA GLN A 205 -1.12 15.33 -12.08
C GLN A 205 -2.18 16.13 -12.86
N THR A 206 -1.84 17.36 -13.24
CA THR A 206 -2.64 18.16 -14.18
C THR A 206 -2.21 17.89 -15.61
N ARG A 207 -3.13 18.03 -16.57
CA ARG A 207 -2.87 17.78 -17.99
C ARG A 207 -3.55 18.84 -18.85
N SER A 208 -2.90 19.24 -19.93
CA SER A 208 -3.48 20.18 -20.90
C SER A 208 -4.72 19.61 -21.57
N GLY A 209 -5.70 20.47 -21.86
CA GLY A 209 -6.94 20.08 -22.55
C GLY A 209 -8.05 19.51 -21.66
N THR A 210 -7.86 19.49 -20.32
CA THR A 210 -8.87 19.09 -19.35
C THR A 210 -8.73 19.88 -18.05
N SER A 211 -9.85 20.14 -17.35
CA SER A 211 -9.84 20.67 -15.98
C SER A 211 -9.78 19.56 -14.91
N CYS A 212 -10.07 18.32 -15.29
CA CYS A 212 -10.01 17.17 -14.39
C CYS A 212 -8.57 16.80 -14.06
N VAL A 213 -8.34 16.52 -12.77
CA VAL A 213 -7.00 16.27 -12.21
C VAL A 213 -6.82 14.79 -11.90
N GLY A 214 -5.62 14.29 -12.15
CA GLY A 214 -5.17 13.00 -11.65
C GLY A 214 -5.40 11.83 -12.60
N THR A 215 -4.49 10.87 -12.50
CA THR A 215 -4.48 9.55 -13.13
C THR A 215 -4.63 8.48 -12.05
N ASP A 216 -5.39 7.42 -12.31
CA ASP A 216 -5.43 6.25 -11.44
C ASP A 216 -4.09 5.50 -11.55
N GLY A 217 -3.30 5.55 -10.47
CA GLY A 217 -1.98 4.93 -10.40
C GLY A 217 -2.02 3.42 -10.62
N ASN A 218 -3.10 2.74 -10.25
CA ASN A 218 -3.27 1.29 -10.45
C ASN A 218 -4.01 0.97 -11.76
N ARG A 219 -4.01 1.91 -12.72
CA ARG A 219 -4.40 1.72 -14.13
C ARG A 219 -3.35 2.21 -15.12
N ASN A 220 -2.20 2.69 -14.64
CA ASN A 220 -1.20 3.37 -15.46
C ASN A 220 0.08 2.52 -15.71
N TRP A 221 0.19 1.30 -15.20
CA TRP A 221 1.41 0.49 -15.36
C TRP A 221 1.59 -0.06 -16.78
N ASN A 222 2.83 -0.15 -17.26
CA ASN A 222 3.19 -0.57 -18.61
C ASN A 222 3.14 -2.10 -18.81
N PHE A 223 1.98 -2.68 -18.55
CA PHE A 223 1.66 -4.07 -18.87
C PHE A 223 0.16 -4.21 -19.14
N ASN A 224 -0.21 -4.61 -20.35
CA ASN A 224 -1.61 -4.71 -20.80
C ASN A 224 -2.46 -3.42 -20.61
N TRP A 225 -1.82 -2.26 -20.50
CA TRP A 225 -2.45 -0.95 -20.34
C TRP A 225 -3.38 -0.55 -21.50
N GLY A 226 -3.00 -0.95 -22.72
CA GLY A 226 -3.72 -0.60 -23.95
C GLY A 226 -5.04 -1.33 -24.13
N LEU A 227 -5.31 -2.39 -23.36
CA LEU A 227 -6.55 -3.14 -23.44
C LEU A 227 -7.76 -2.31 -22.99
N THR A 228 -8.95 -2.72 -23.42
CA THR A 228 -10.24 -2.11 -23.06
C THR A 228 -10.93 -2.91 -21.96
N GLY A 229 -11.91 -2.29 -21.27
CA GLY A 229 -12.77 -3.00 -20.32
C GLY A 229 -12.25 -3.12 -18.88
N GLY A 230 -11.10 -2.50 -18.55
CA GLY A 230 -10.57 -2.48 -17.18
C GLY A 230 -10.06 -1.13 -16.68
N ALA A 231 -10.15 -0.08 -17.51
CA ALA A 231 -9.80 1.30 -17.14
C ALA A 231 -10.46 2.30 -18.09
N SER A 232 -10.67 3.54 -17.62
CA SER A 232 -11.33 4.60 -18.37
C SER A 232 -10.33 5.46 -19.15
N THR A 233 -10.76 5.97 -20.30
CA THR A 233 -10.03 7.00 -21.08
C THR A 233 -10.55 8.41 -20.81
N ASN A 234 -11.60 8.58 -20.01
CA ASN A 234 -12.12 9.88 -19.63
C ASN A 234 -11.28 10.47 -18.47
N PRO A 235 -10.63 11.64 -18.63
CA PRO A 235 -9.81 12.26 -17.59
C PRO A 235 -10.53 12.52 -16.24
N CYS A 236 -11.85 12.66 -16.28
CA CYS A 236 -12.67 12.92 -15.09
C CYS A 236 -13.08 11.64 -14.34
N ASP A 237 -12.83 10.47 -14.92
CA ASP A 237 -13.16 9.18 -14.31
C ASP A 237 -12.18 8.86 -13.17
N GLU A 238 -12.69 8.19 -12.13
CA GLU A 238 -11.89 7.68 -11.00
C GLU A 238 -10.88 6.62 -11.44
N THR A 239 -11.15 5.93 -12.56
CA THR A 239 -10.32 4.88 -13.15
C THR A 239 -9.57 5.35 -14.40
N TYR A 240 -9.38 6.67 -14.57
CA TYR A 240 -8.67 7.23 -15.71
C TYR A 240 -7.24 6.69 -15.81
N LYS A 241 -6.91 6.05 -16.94
CA LYS A 241 -5.65 5.31 -17.13
C LYS A 241 -4.44 6.14 -17.53
N GLY A 242 -4.61 7.44 -17.81
CA GLY A 242 -3.55 8.31 -18.32
C GLY A 242 -3.53 8.41 -19.84
N LEU A 243 -2.59 9.19 -20.39
CA LEU A 243 -2.45 9.38 -21.85
C LEU A 243 -1.60 8.28 -22.48
N ALA A 244 -0.67 7.71 -21.73
CA ALA A 244 0.18 6.59 -22.13
C ALA A 244 0.52 5.71 -20.91
N ALA A 245 0.96 4.49 -21.16
CA ALA A 245 1.40 3.60 -20.11
C ALA A 245 2.67 4.14 -19.41
N GLY A 246 2.63 4.25 -18.08
CA GLY A 246 3.72 4.73 -17.23
C GLY A 246 4.00 6.22 -17.38
N ASP A 247 2.97 7.01 -17.73
CA ASP A 247 3.10 8.44 -17.94
C ASP A 247 2.86 9.30 -16.69
N ALA A 248 2.27 8.74 -15.64
CA ALA A 248 2.23 9.35 -14.32
C ALA A 248 3.66 9.33 -13.72
N PRO A 249 4.16 10.45 -13.16
CA PRO A 249 5.54 10.53 -12.66
C PRO A 249 5.80 9.53 -11.53
N GLU A 250 4.82 9.32 -10.63
CA GLU A 250 4.91 8.34 -9.55
C GLU A 250 5.11 6.93 -10.09
N ILE A 251 4.30 6.53 -11.08
CA ILE A 251 4.34 5.20 -11.69
C ILE A 251 5.62 5.00 -12.50
N ARG A 252 6.08 6.04 -13.21
CA ARG A 252 7.36 6.00 -13.92
C ARG A 252 8.54 5.75 -12.98
N ALA A 253 8.55 6.42 -11.81
CA ALA A 253 9.57 6.24 -10.80
C ALA A 253 9.57 4.80 -10.24
N LEU A 254 8.38 4.28 -9.88
CA LEU A 254 8.24 2.91 -9.37
C LEU A 254 8.63 1.84 -10.39
N GLN A 255 8.30 2.02 -11.67
CA GLN A 255 8.73 1.12 -12.74
C GLN A 255 10.26 1.11 -12.87
N THR A 256 10.90 2.27 -12.86
CA THR A 256 12.37 2.37 -12.91
C THR A 256 13.00 1.64 -11.72
N PHE A 257 12.49 1.89 -10.52
CA PHE A 257 12.96 1.24 -9.30
C PHE A 257 12.83 -0.29 -9.37
N THR A 258 11.65 -0.81 -9.72
CA THR A 258 11.38 -2.26 -9.75
C THR A 258 12.09 -2.99 -10.90
N GLN A 259 12.31 -2.32 -12.04
CA GLN A 259 13.19 -2.82 -13.09
C GLN A 259 14.63 -3.02 -12.59
N GLY A 260 15.12 -2.15 -11.71
CA GLY A 260 16.42 -2.29 -11.07
C GLY A 260 16.53 -3.51 -10.12
N LEU A 261 15.40 -4.05 -9.67
CA LEU A 261 15.36 -5.27 -8.84
C LEU A 261 15.34 -6.56 -9.69
N ARG A 262 14.94 -6.47 -10.96
CA ARG A 262 14.62 -7.61 -11.82
C ARG A 262 15.76 -8.63 -11.94
N THR A 263 17.01 -8.17 -12.08
CA THR A 263 18.17 -9.04 -12.25
C THR A 263 18.50 -9.84 -10.99
N ARG A 264 18.15 -9.32 -9.81
CA ARG A 264 18.28 -10.02 -8.52
C ARG A 264 17.11 -10.94 -8.22
N GLY A 265 15.99 -10.74 -8.91
CA GLY A 265 14.74 -11.44 -8.72
C GLY A 265 13.85 -10.75 -7.68
N VAL A 266 12.54 -10.75 -7.95
CA VAL A 266 11.51 -10.31 -7.01
C VAL A 266 10.76 -11.56 -6.56
N LYS A 267 10.90 -11.94 -5.29
CA LYS A 267 10.23 -13.12 -4.76
C LYS A 267 8.75 -12.85 -4.51
N LEU A 268 8.44 -11.73 -3.88
CA LEU A 268 7.07 -11.33 -3.53
C LEU A 268 6.91 -9.84 -3.74
N PHE A 269 5.84 -9.47 -4.42
CA PHE A 269 5.33 -8.11 -4.52
C PHE A 269 3.91 -8.06 -3.96
N ILE A 270 3.62 -7.08 -3.09
CA ILE A 270 2.25 -6.82 -2.64
C ILE A 270 1.93 -5.33 -2.78
N ASP A 271 0.85 -5.05 -3.51
CA ASP A 271 0.15 -3.76 -3.54
C ASP A 271 -0.94 -3.75 -2.47
N TRP A 272 -0.72 -2.96 -1.41
CA TRP A 272 -1.61 -2.87 -0.26
C TRP A 272 -2.69 -1.82 -0.50
N HIS A 273 -3.93 -2.29 -0.56
CA HIS A 273 -5.12 -1.52 -0.83
C HIS A 273 -6.13 -1.62 0.32
N SER A 274 -7.21 -0.87 0.22
CA SER A 274 -8.45 -1.14 0.96
C SER A 274 -9.63 -0.72 0.09
N TYR A 275 -10.81 -1.31 0.20
CA TYR A 275 -11.24 -2.28 1.20
C TYR A 275 -11.96 -3.45 0.53
N GLY A 276 -12.24 -4.47 1.34
CA GLY A 276 -13.09 -5.59 0.93
C GLY A 276 -12.60 -6.94 1.39
N GLN A 277 -11.43 -7.00 2.05
CA GLN A 277 -10.83 -8.25 2.55
C GLN A 277 -10.59 -9.25 1.42
N TYR A 278 -9.75 -8.86 0.46
CA TYR A 278 -9.36 -9.70 -0.66
C TYR A 278 -7.85 -9.94 -0.72
N ILE A 279 -7.45 -11.13 -1.19
CA ILE A 279 -6.08 -11.43 -1.63
C ILE A 279 -6.17 -11.78 -3.12
N LEU A 280 -5.89 -10.78 -3.96
CA LEU A 280 -6.08 -10.85 -5.40
C LEU A 280 -4.77 -11.22 -6.09
N LEU A 281 -4.82 -12.32 -6.85
CA LEU A 281 -3.70 -12.90 -7.57
C LEU A 281 -3.73 -12.48 -9.05
N PRO A 282 -2.62 -12.53 -9.80
CA PRO A 282 -2.66 -12.23 -11.22
C PRO A 282 -3.55 -13.24 -11.98
N TYR A 283 -4.26 -12.85 -13.03
CA TYR A 283 -4.26 -11.52 -13.64
C TYR A 283 -5.57 -10.75 -13.44
N GLY A 284 -5.46 -9.41 -13.47
CA GLY A 284 -6.58 -8.48 -13.56
C GLY A 284 -7.04 -8.23 -15.00
N TYR A 285 -6.12 -8.18 -15.96
CA TYR A 285 -6.44 -7.84 -17.36
C TYR A 285 -7.23 -8.91 -18.11
N SER A 286 -7.27 -10.14 -17.60
CA SER A 286 -7.97 -11.26 -18.23
C SER A 286 -8.53 -12.23 -17.20
N CYS A 287 -9.82 -12.53 -17.32
CA CYS A 287 -10.51 -13.47 -16.45
C CYS A 287 -10.18 -14.94 -16.75
N SER A 288 -9.56 -15.23 -17.88
CA SER A 288 -9.12 -16.59 -18.28
C SER A 288 -7.62 -16.80 -18.15
N ALA A 289 -6.79 -15.75 -18.26
CA ALA A 289 -5.35 -15.86 -18.13
C ALA A 289 -4.93 -16.19 -16.69
N ARG A 290 -3.90 -17.01 -16.53
CA ARG A 290 -3.35 -17.40 -15.23
C ARG A 290 -1.82 -17.34 -15.28
N ALA A 291 -1.20 -16.95 -14.18
CA ALA A 291 0.26 -17.05 -14.03
C ALA A 291 0.70 -18.53 -14.08
N PRO A 292 1.92 -18.85 -14.56
CA PRO A 292 2.39 -20.23 -14.67
C PRO A 292 2.36 -21.01 -13.34
N ASN A 293 2.56 -20.34 -12.21
CA ASN A 293 2.55 -20.91 -10.86
C ASN A 293 1.20 -20.72 -10.13
N HIS A 294 0.09 -20.56 -10.86
CA HIS A 294 -1.22 -20.23 -10.29
C HIS A 294 -1.67 -21.17 -9.14
N SER A 295 -1.48 -22.48 -9.27
CA SER A 295 -1.84 -23.45 -8.23
C SER A 295 -1.07 -23.20 -6.92
N THR A 296 0.21 -22.87 -7.02
CA THR A 296 1.04 -22.49 -5.87
C THR A 296 0.53 -21.19 -5.26
N GLN A 297 0.22 -20.17 -6.07
CA GLN A 297 -0.31 -18.91 -5.56
C GLN A 297 -1.65 -19.10 -4.82
N MET A 298 -2.56 -19.91 -5.35
CA MET A 298 -3.84 -20.25 -4.69
C MET A 298 -3.61 -20.93 -3.33
N SER A 299 -2.66 -21.87 -3.24
CA SER A 299 -2.34 -22.56 -2.00
C SER A 299 -1.78 -21.60 -0.95
N VAL A 300 -0.82 -20.75 -1.32
CA VAL A 300 -0.20 -19.80 -0.38
C VAL A 300 -1.21 -18.73 0.04
N ALA A 301 -2.05 -18.23 -0.87
CA ALA A 301 -3.11 -17.26 -0.56
C ALA A 301 -4.17 -17.84 0.40
N GLY A 302 -4.54 -19.11 0.24
CA GLY A 302 -5.44 -19.78 1.18
C GLY A 302 -4.84 -19.90 2.58
N GLY A 303 -3.55 -20.24 2.68
CA GLY A 303 -2.85 -20.25 3.96
C GLY A 303 -2.67 -18.87 4.59
N PHE A 304 -2.42 -17.83 3.77
CA PHE A 304 -2.43 -16.43 4.19
C PHE A 304 -3.80 -16.06 4.80
N SER A 305 -4.90 -16.30 4.08
CA SER A 305 -6.24 -16.04 4.62
C SER A 305 -6.53 -16.83 5.91
N ASN A 306 -6.07 -18.08 6.03
CA ASN A 306 -6.28 -18.88 7.24
C ASN A 306 -5.49 -18.31 8.44
N ALA A 307 -4.26 -17.85 8.21
CA ALA A 307 -3.44 -17.22 9.25
C ALA A 307 -4.05 -15.89 9.74
N ILE A 308 -4.60 -15.07 8.84
CA ILE A 308 -5.38 -13.87 9.20
C ILE A 308 -6.57 -14.27 10.09
N ARG A 309 -7.38 -15.22 9.61
CA ARG A 309 -8.59 -15.68 10.32
C ARG A 309 -8.29 -16.21 11.71
N ALA A 310 -7.14 -16.86 11.91
CA ALA A 310 -6.72 -17.36 13.21
C ALA A 310 -6.42 -16.26 14.24
N VAL A 311 -6.07 -15.04 13.81
CA VAL A 311 -5.80 -13.90 14.71
C VAL A 311 -7.06 -13.15 15.06
N SER A 312 -7.90 -12.84 14.07
CA SER A 312 -8.97 -11.86 14.22
C SER A 312 -10.36 -12.38 13.88
N GLY A 313 -10.47 -13.61 13.38
CA GLY A 313 -11.70 -14.14 12.80
C GLY A 313 -12.06 -13.56 11.41
N THR A 314 -11.32 -12.56 10.93
CA THR A 314 -11.54 -11.93 9.62
C THR A 314 -11.29 -12.93 8.50
N SER A 315 -12.22 -13.02 7.54
CA SER A 315 -12.08 -13.89 6.36
C SER A 315 -11.73 -13.06 5.13
N PHE A 316 -10.67 -13.45 4.42
CA PHE A 316 -10.25 -12.81 3.17
C PHE A 316 -10.59 -13.72 1.99
N THR A 317 -11.28 -13.17 0.99
CA THR A 317 -11.57 -13.90 -0.25
C THR A 317 -10.35 -13.84 -1.15
N TYR A 318 -9.92 -14.96 -1.73
CA TYR A 318 -8.71 -15.00 -2.55
C TYR A 318 -8.92 -15.69 -3.89
N GLY A 319 -8.18 -15.23 -4.90
CA GLY A 319 -8.25 -15.78 -6.25
C GLY A 319 -7.73 -14.81 -7.31
N PRO A 320 -7.78 -15.19 -8.61
CA PRO A 320 -7.38 -14.31 -9.71
C PRO A 320 -8.21 -13.01 -9.68
N SER A 321 -7.55 -11.86 -9.80
CA SER A 321 -8.15 -10.53 -9.62
C SER A 321 -9.41 -10.34 -10.45
N CYS A 322 -9.36 -10.66 -11.75
CA CYS A 322 -10.49 -10.44 -12.66
C CYS A 322 -11.74 -11.25 -12.27
N SER A 323 -11.57 -12.54 -11.93
CA SER A 323 -12.69 -13.42 -11.60
C SER A 323 -13.18 -13.29 -10.16
N THR A 324 -12.34 -12.77 -9.27
CA THR A 324 -12.65 -12.65 -7.84
C THR A 324 -13.29 -11.30 -7.53
N LEU A 325 -12.84 -10.24 -8.19
CA LEU A 325 -13.32 -8.88 -7.99
C LEU A 325 -13.90 -8.30 -9.29
N TYR A 326 -13.05 -7.78 -10.18
CA TYR A 326 -13.43 -7.32 -11.52
C TYR A 326 -12.21 -7.11 -12.43
N ALA A 327 -12.44 -6.97 -13.74
CA ALA A 327 -11.38 -6.78 -14.72
C ALA A 327 -10.65 -5.43 -14.58
N THR A 328 -9.32 -5.43 -14.64
CA THR A 328 -8.47 -4.22 -14.55
C THR A 328 -7.36 -4.25 -15.58
N THR A 329 -6.98 -3.10 -16.14
CA THR A 329 -5.85 -3.00 -17.09
C THR A 329 -4.80 -2.05 -16.57
N GLY A 330 -3.51 -2.33 -16.81
CA GLY A 330 -2.41 -1.49 -16.35
C GLY A 330 -2.27 -1.45 -14.82
N SER A 331 -2.50 -2.57 -14.14
CA SER A 331 -2.37 -2.71 -12.69
C SER A 331 -0.95 -3.09 -12.27
N SER A 332 -0.58 -2.74 -11.04
CA SER A 332 0.74 -3.01 -10.49
C SER A 332 1.04 -4.51 -10.33
N PRO A 333 0.12 -5.41 -9.88
CA PRO A 333 0.46 -6.82 -9.73
C PRO A 333 0.59 -7.53 -11.08
N ASP A 334 -0.20 -7.14 -12.07
CA ASP A 334 -0.07 -7.67 -13.43
C ASP A 334 1.28 -7.27 -14.05
N TYR A 335 1.70 -6.02 -13.85
CA TYR A 335 3.02 -5.54 -14.27
C TYR A 335 4.16 -6.32 -13.60
N HIS A 336 4.09 -6.50 -12.28
CA HIS A 336 5.17 -7.19 -11.57
C HIS A 336 5.21 -8.68 -11.91
N SER A 337 4.06 -9.33 -12.10
CA SER A 337 4.00 -10.72 -12.57
C SER A 337 4.51 -10.86 -14.01
N GLY A 338 4.06 -10.01 -14.93
CA GLY A 338 4.30 -10.18 -16.36
C GLY A 338 5.55 -9.52 -16.93
N ALA A 339 5.98 -8.37 -16.39
CA ALA A 339 7.14 -7.62 -16.88
C ALA A 339 8.37 -7.74 -15.97
N ILE A 340 8.17 -7.80 -14.65
CA ILE A 340 9.26 -7.90 -13.66
C ILE A 340 9.61 -9.36 -13.33
N ASN A 341 8.77 -10.32 -13.70
CA ASN A 341 8.92 -11.74 -13.36
C ASN A 341 8.93 -11.97 -11.83
N ALA A 342 8.11 -11.23 -11.09
CA ALA A 342 7.91 -11.50 -9.67
C ALA A 342 7.23 -12.88 -9.51
N GLU A 343 7.76 -13.72 -8.62
CA GLU A 343 7.21 -15.09 -8.44
C GLU A 343 5.81 -15.05 -7.83
N PHE A 344 5.62 -14.19 -6.83
CA PHE A 344 4.32 -13.86 -6.25
C PHE A 344 4.08 -12.36 -6.41
N SER A 345 2.90 -11.97 -6.87
CA SER A 345 2.57 -10.56 -7.10
C SER A 345 1.09 -10.31 -6.89
N TRP A 346 0.73 -9.74 -5.74
CA TRP A 346 -0.65 -9.69 -5.27
C TRP A 346 -1.13 -8.28 -4.98
N THR A 347 -2.45 -8.09 -5.06
CA THR A 347 -3.12 -6.99 -4.37
C THR A 347 -3.76 -7.55 -3.10
N VAL A 348 -3.57 -6.87 -1.96
CA VAL A 348 -4.30 -7.18 -0.74
C VAL A 348 -5.25 -6.02 -0.42
N GLU A 349 -6.55 -6.28 -0.51
CA GLU A 349 -7.60 -5.34 -0.10
C GLU A 349 -7.88 -5.54 1.39
N LEU A 350 -7.44 -4.59 2.21
CA LEU A 350 -7.53 -4.65 3.67
C LEU A 350 -8.96 -4.49 4.19
N ARG A 351 -9.06 -4.40 5.52
CA ARG A 351 -10.26 -3.96 6.22
C ARG A 351 -10.79 -2.61 5.71
N PRO A 352 -12.10 -2.35 5.90
CA PRO A 352 -13.08 -3.27 6.46
C PRO A 352 -13.59 -4.29 5.42
N GLY A 353 -14.50 -5.16 5.85
CA GLY A 353 -15.16 -6.10 4.95
C GLY A 353 -16.02 -5.39 3.89
N PRO A 354 -16.44 -6.11 2.84
CA PRO A 354 -17.05 -5.53 1.64
C PRO A 354 -18.41 -4.87 1.88
N ASN A 355 -19.07 -5.09 3.02
CA ASN A 355 -20.38 -4.51 3.36
C ASN A 355 -20.32 -3.56 4.57
N ALA A 356 -19.12 -3.16 4.99
CA ALA A 356 -18.97 -2.30 6.15
C ALA A 356 -19.32 -0.84 5.83
N SER A 357 -20.05 -0.20 6.73
CA SER A 357 -20.48 1.20 6.67
C SER A 357 -19.34 2.20 6.50
N ASN A 358 -18.17 1.86 7.05
CA ASN A 358 -17.08 2.82 7.18
C ASN A 358 -16.18 2.85 5.93
N GLY A 359 -16.21 1.82 5.07
CA GLY A 359 -15.43 1.78 3.82
C GLY A 359 -13.98 2.26 3.97
N PHE A 360 -13.63 3.35 3.28
CA PHE A 360 -12.29 3.97 3.34
C PHE A 360 -12.01 4.80 4.62
N VAL A 361 -13.03 5.06 5.43
CA VAL A 361 -13.01 5.86 6.67
C VAL A 361 -12.94 4.90 7.88
N LEU A 362 -11.96 4.00 7.86
CA LEU A 362 -11.82 2.95 8.86
C LEU A 362 -11.34 3.55 10.19
N PRO A 363 -12.05 3.35 11.33
CA PRO A 363 -11.67 3.96 12.61
C PRO A 363 -10.25 3.61 13.03
N ALA A 364 -9.52 4.59 13.57
CA ALA A 364 -8.11 4.43 13.95
C ALA A 364 -7.86 3.28 14.95
N GLY A 365 -8.84 2.96 15.80
CA GLY A 365 -8.79 1.81 16.71
C GLY A 365 -8.65 0.45 16.02
N GLN A 366 -8.89 0.37 14.71
CA GLN A 366 -8.69 -0.85 13.91
C GLN A 366 -7.30 -0.98 13.29
N ILE A 367 -6.45 0.06 13.36
CA ILE A 367 -5.12 0.05 12.72
C ILE A 367 -4.26 -1.09 13.27
N ALA A 368 -4.10 -1.17 14.60
CA ALA A 368 -3.30 -2.22 15.23
C ALA A 368 -3.85 -3.63 14.96
N ALA A 369 -5.17 -3.80 14.95
CA ALA A 369 -5.81 -5.09 14.66
C ALA A 369 -5.59 -5.53 13.20
N SER A 370 -5.68 -4.58 12.26
CA SER A 370 -5.35 -4.81 10.84
C SER A 370 -3.87 -5.15 10.68
N GLY A 371 -2.96 -4.41 11.31
CA GLY A 371 -1.53 -4.72 11.29
C GLY A 371 -1.21 -6.11 11.82
N ALA A 372 -1.77 -6.49 12.97
CA ALA A 372 -1.53 -7.79 13.61
C ALA A 372 -2.02 -8.99 12.77
N GLU A 373 -3.21 -8.89 12.18
CA GLU A 373 -3.74 -9.99 11.36
C GLU A 373 -2.95 -10.15 10.05
N GLN A 374 -2.56 -9.04 9.42
CA GLN A 374 -1.75 -9.07 8.20
C GLN A 374 -0.34 -9.56 8.50
N TRP A 375 0.24 -9.19 9.64
CA TRP A 375 1.53 -9.72 10.06
C TRP A 375 1.51 -11.24 10.18
N ALA A 376 0.52 -11.83 10.85
CA ALA A 376 0.39 -13.29 10.93
C ALA A 376 0.30 -13.95 9.56
N GLY A 377 -0.45 -13.32 8.66
CA GLY A 377 -0.51 -13.72 7.25
C GLY A 377 0.83 -13.68 6.53
N ILE A 378 1.57 -12.57 6.63
CA ILE A 378 2.90 -12.44 6.03
C ILE A 378 3.90 -13.42 6.62
N ARG A 379 3.86 -13.70 7.94
CA ARG A 379 4.70 -14.74 8.54
C ARG A 379 4.44 -16.10 7.90
N TYR A 380 3.18 -16.46 7.65
CA TYR A 380 2.85 -17.69 6.94
C TYR A 380 3.43 -17.69 5.52
N VAL A 381 3.26 -16.60 4.77
CA VAL A 381 3.76 -16.46 3.41
C VAL A 381 5.29 -16.61 3.38
N LEU A 382 6.03 -15.87 4.20
CA LEU A 382 7.50 -15.90 4.25
C LEU A 382 8.08 -17.25 4.71
N ASN A 383 7.32 -18.00 5.52
CA ASN A 383 7.70 -19.38 5.88
C ASN A 383 7.49 -20.38 4.74
N THR A 384 6.59 -20.07 3.80
CA THR A 384 6.15 -21.00 2.77
C THR A 384 6.90 -20.82 1.45
N ILE A 385 7.34 -19.60 1.14
CA ILE A 385 7.94 -19.26 -0.17
C ILE A 385 9.47 -19.37 -0.22
#